data_AF-H6C9Z2-F1
#
_entry.id   AF-H6C9Z2-F1
#
_cell.length_a   1.000
_cell.length_b   1.000
_cell.length_c   1.000
_cell.angle_alpha   90.00
_cell.angle_beta   90.00
_cell.angle_gamma   90.00
#
_symmetry.space_group_name_H-M   'P 1'
#
loop_
_entity.id
_entity.type
_entity.pdbx_description
1 polymer ?
#
loop_
_entity_poly.entity_id
_entity_poly.type
_entity_poly.pdbx_seq_one_letter_code
_entity_poly.pdbx_strand_id
1 'polypeptide(L)'
;MDSPLTQLLRPDSFEPKIVQLYLHLFNVLANDDGDDVVPSEGFWREFFLLKPDKQRLYDILAPMTAFDLLQLQSQTQAFFNRAVMEAGSGIAPGSENALENLTAFLCAVFTKKYTNPNTDVIEVLAGLDSIDRLMSDLVQTLESIIRQGDNETIRRSALHATLALVAGGFHTSLVSYFMHRDLFSALMKYIHDVQTNPADGLDAAVVIGILSSYNKFESQNVYHNRLADFVNEDSIKLLVDKFATACVEIRDQYVAVQDDYPASWSISNTLAMVGFRGLSSNAKKPLPPSEEDAKRLFASLPKKTAACLLSLYSFVSANKLFAANLVNVPAHKDKETPLAAFLSSTSYVSHHAYRGPRQSTYATLSLLSIRILVEDSVLVKRICSADSKTVVRLCRQRPPHLPLITSSRVPAAAILDICTDTLSHNLRKRLDVHLYGLALGIMLRIVTYLEQSKTRLHHHWAYIWGSLLSLMRFLTQYSEDLRHLRGVREELCGTLASLAAFCLSKGDSFLPDPASFDDLFYKLIEANDVLPRFKQAYCDRSPQSDVLNASVDALINVSSHYHGLLNARQGKKTHQSPAAIQKVIKEGYETLSLESDEGVGHWERWRETNWKSELKKMIRITVEDSRLLSLKR
;
A
#
# COMPACT_ATOMS: atom_id res chain seq x y z
N MET A 1 29.55 46.29 51.23
CA MET A 1 28.57 46.19 50.13
C MET A 1 29.01 45.03 49.27
N ASP A 2 28.54 43.83 49.62
CA ASP A 2 28.91 42.61 48.93
C ASP A 2 27.90 42.33 47.83
N SER A 3 28.42 42.09 46.62
CA SER A 3 27.66 41.86 45.40
C SER A 3 26.92 40.53 45.45
N PRO A 4 25.60 40.46 45.19
CA PRO A 4 24.84 39.22 45.19
C PRO A 4 24.87 38.62 43.78
N LEU A 5 26.00 38.06 43.38
CA LEU A 5 26.10 37.25 42.16
C LEU A 5 26.70 35.89 42.51
N THR A 6 25.88 35.05 43.13
CA THR A 6 26.12 33.61 43.16
C THR A 6 26.05 33.09 41.71
N GLN A 7 27.21 32.79 41.13
CA GLN A 7 27.29 32.01 39.90
C GLN A 7 26.65 30.64 40.16
N LEU A 8 25.42 30.46 39.69
CA LEU A 8 24.82 29.14 39.55
C LEU A 8 25.74 28.31 38.65
N LEU A 9 26.21 27.17 39.17
CA LEU A 9 26.96 26.17 38.42
C LEU A 9 26.18 25.85 37.13
N ARG A 10 26.85 25.94 35.98
CA ARG A 10 26.24 25.55 34.70
C ARG A 10 25.82 24.07 34.81
N PRO A 11 24.56 23.72 34.54
CA PRO A 11 24.16 22.32 34.50
C PRO A 11 24.89 21.58 33.39
N ASP A 12 25.24 20.31 33.63
CA ASP A 12 26.01 19.45 32.72
C ASP A 12 25.29 19.19 31.37
N SER A 13 23.98 19.46 31.30
CA SER A 13 23.21 19.55 30.06
C SER A 13 22.12 20.63 30.17
N PHE A 14 22.00 21.48 29.16
CA PHE A 14 20.88 22.41 29.03
C PHE A 14 19.63 21.67 28.53
N GLU A 15 18.75 21.24 29.44
CA GLU A 15 17.43 20.76 29.05
C GLU A 15 16.47 21.93 28.78
N PRO A 16 15.71 21.93 27.67
CA PRO A 16 14.72 22.95 27.40
C PRO A 16 13.68 23.02 28.53
N LYS A 17 13.27 24.23 28.93
CA LYS A 17 12.34 24.41 30.05
C LYS A 17 11.00 23.69 29.85
N ILE A 18 10.53 23.57 28.60
CA ILE A 18 9.31 22.82 28.28
C ILE A 18 9.42 21.34 28.69
N VAL A 19 10.60 20.73 28.58
CA VAL A 19 10.85 19.34 28.99
C VAL A 19 10.74 19.20 30.50
N GLN A 20 11.23 20.20 31.24
CA GLN A 20 11.07 20.25 32.70
C GLN A 20 9.59 20.35 33.10
N LEU A 21 8.78 21.11 32.36
CA LEU A 21 7.33 21.20 32.60
C LEU A 21 6.61 19.89 32.28
N TYR A 22 7.02 19.15 31.23
CA TYR A 22 6.49 17.81 30.95
C TYR A 22 6.78 16.85 32.11
N LEU A 23 8.03 16.81 32.58
CA LEU A 23 8.44 15.96 33.71
C LEU A 23 7.72 16.38 35.00
N HIS A 24 7.53 17.67 35.22
CA HIS A 24 6.79 18.16 36.38
C HIS A 24 5.33 17.66 36.36
N LEU A 25 4.66 17.78 35.20
CA LEU A 25 3.27 17.37 35.04
C LEU A 25 3.06 15.86 35.16
N PHE A 26 3.88 15.05 34.47
CA PHE A 26 3.64 13.61 34.33
C PHE A 26 4.45 12.73 35.30
N ASN A 27 5.47 13.28 35.99
CA ASN A 27 6.25 12.53 36.97
C ASN A 27 6.21 13.13 38.38
N VAL A 28 6.29 14.46 38.53
CA VAL A 28 6.37 15.06 39.87
C VAL A 28 4.97 15.16 40.50
N LEU A 29 4.05 15.90 39.86
CA LEU A 29 2.67 16.05 40.33
C LEU A 29 1.88 14.72 40.30
N ALA A 30 2.38 13.76 39.53
CA ALA A 30 1.88 12.39 39.46
C ALA A 30 2.14 11.56 40.73
N ASN A 31 3.24 11.85 41.43
CA ASN A 31 3.72 11.08 42.59
C ASN A 31 3.62 11.89 43.90
N ASP A 32 2.96 13.05 43.87
CA ASP A 32 2.74 13.88 45.05
C ASP A 32 1.36 13.56 45.64
N ASP A 33 1.33 13.18 46.92
CA ASP A 33 0.09 12.86 47.66
C ASP A 33 -0.65 14.13 48.16
N GLY A 34 -0.17 15.33 47.78
CA GLY A 34 -0.76 16.61 48.14
C GLY A 34 -2.03 16.99 47.35
N ASP A 35 -2.78 17.98 47.86
CA ASP A 35 -4.05 18.45 47.26
C ASP A 35 -3.89 19.16 45.90
N ASP A 36 -2.68 19.54 45.49
CA ASP A 36 -2.38 20.27 44.24
C ASP A 36 -2.25 19.32 43.02
N VAL A 37 -3.29 18.52 42.78
CA VAL A 37 -3.35 17.55 41.66
C VAL A 37 -3.45 18.26 40.29
N VAL A 38 -3.91 19.52 40.27
CA VAL A 38 -4.08 20.33 39.05
C VAL A 38 -3.13 21.53 39.05
N PRO A 39 -2.31 21.73 38.00
CA PRO A 39 -1.37 22.84 37.93
C PRO A 39 -2.07 24.22 37.91
N SER A 40 -1.40 25.23 38.47
CA SER A 40 -1.87 26.62 38.50
C SER A 40 -2.00 27.24 37.09
N GLU A 41 -2.76 28.33 36.97
CA GLU A 41 -2.86 29.11 35.72
C GLU A 41 -1.51 29.63 35.22
N GLY A 42 -0.59 29.96 36.15
CA GLY A 42 0.77 30.40 35.79
C GLY A 42 1.55 29.29 35.07
N PHE A 43 1.41 28.05 35.53
CA PHE A 43 2.02 26.88 34.90
C PHE A 43 1.51 26.70 33.47
N TRP A 44 0.19 26.71 33.26
CA TRP A 44 -0.38 26.48 31.93
C TRP A 44 -0.02 27.58 30.93
N ARG A 45 0.00 28.85 31.37
CA ARG A 45 0.45 29.96 30.54
C ARG A 45 1.89 29.78 30.10
N GLU A 46 2.79 29.40 31.01
CA GLU A 46 4.19 29.13 30.65
C GLU A 46 4.30 27.91 29.73
N PHE A 47 3.55 26.85 30.01
CA PHE A 47 3.54 25.60 29.26
C PHE A 47 3.23 25.81 27.77
N PHE A 48 2.15 26.51 27.45
CA PHE A 48 1.73 26.72 26.06
C PHE A 48 2.44 27.89 25.38
N LEU A 49 3.10 28.78 26.13
CA LEU A 49 3.94 29.83 25.54
C LEU A 49 5.24 29.27 24.95
N LEU A 50 5.81 28.23 25.57
CA LEU A 50 7.07 27.64 25.15
C LEU A 50 6.91 26.74 23.90
N LYS A 51 7.94 26.75 23.04
CA LYS A 51 7.97 25.87 21.87
C LYS A 51 7.96 24.40 22.30
N PRO A 52 7.03 23.57 21.80
CA PRO A 52 6.91 22.17 22.18
C PRO A 52 8.05 21.31 21.64
N ASP A 53 8.35 20.24 22.36
CA ASP A 53 9.18 19.13 21.89
C ASP A 53 8.33 17.86 21.85
N LYS A 54 7.71 17.62 20.69
CA LYS A 54 6.79 16.50 20.46
C LYS A 54 7.44 15.14 20.74
N GLN A 55 8.70 14.98 20.33
CA GLN A 55 9.39 13.70 20.50
C GLN A 55 9.69 13.46 21.97
N ARG A 56 10.14 14.48 22.71
CA ARG A 56 10.38 14.34 24.15
C ARG A 56 9.10 14.08 24.94
N LEU A 57 8.01 14.77 24.65
CA LEU A 57 6.72 14.48 25.30
C LEU A 57 6.27 13.04 25.02
N TYR A 58 6.39 12.58 23.78
CA TYR A 58 6.13 11.19 23.43
C TYR A 58 7.04 10.22 24.19
N ASP A 59 8.35 10.48 24.25
CA ASP A 59 9.34 9.61 24.90
C ASP A 59 9.16 9.54 26.43
N ILE A 60 8.59 10.57 27.07
CA ILE A 60 8.23 10.57 28.49
C ILE A 60 7.03 9.64 28.73
N LEU A 61 6.02 9.70 27.87
CA LEU A 61 4.78 8.94 28.03
C LEU A 61 4.85 7.53 27.44
N ALA A 62 5.71 7.28 26.44
CA ALA A 62 5.82 6.00 25.74
C ALA A 62 6.18 4.80 26.63
N PRO A 63 7.04 4.92 27.66
CA PRO A 63 7.36 3.84 28.58
C PRO A 63 6.20 3.46 29.52
N MET A 64 5.28 4.39 29.79
CA MET A 64 4.15 4.16 30.69
C MET A 64 3.19 3.09 30.15
N THR A 65 2.63 2.27 31.02
CA THR A 65 1.59 1.30 30.69
C THR A 65 0.21 1.95 30.63
N ALA A 66 -0.79 1.23 30.12
CA ALA A 66 -2.18 1.69 30.18
C ALA A 66 -2.66 1.90 31.62
N PHE A 67 -2.19 1.07 32.55
CA PHE A 67 -2.52 1.17 33.97
C PHE A 67 -1.91 2.42 34.60
N ASP A 68 -0.63 2.71 34.30
CA ASP A 68 0.03 3.92 34.80
C ASP A 68 -0.72 5.18 34.33
N LEU A 69 -1.11 5.25 33.04
CA LEU A 69 -1.89 6.39 32.54
C LEU A 69 -3.26 6.54 33.21
N LEU A 70 -3.91 5.43 33.58
CA LEU A 70 -5.18 5.47 34.32
C LEU A 70 -4.98 6.00 35.76
N GLN A 71 -3.84 5.70 36.40
CA GLN A 71 -3.51 6.29 37.70
C GLN A 71 -3.24 7.80 37.58
N LEU A 72 -2.75 8.25 36.42
CA LEU A 72 -2.48 9.66 36.09
C LEU A 72 -3.67 10.40 35.47
N GLN A 73 -4.88 9.84 35.56
CA GLN A 73 -6.06 10.36 34.86
C GLN A 73 -6.33 11.83 35.18
N SER A 74 -6.09 12.29 36.42
CA SER A 74 -6.30 13.70 36.78
C SER A 74 -5.38 14.65 36.01
N GLN A 75 -4.09 14.31 35.87
CA GLN A 75 -3.11 15.11 35.14
C GLN A 75 -3.33 15.02 33.63
N THR A 76 -3.64 13.83 33.10
CA THR A 76 -3.89 13.64 31.67
C THR A 76 -5.19 14.32 31.22
N GLN A 77 -6.25 14.26 32.03
CA GLN A 77 -7.50 14.99 31.79
C GLN A 77 -7.31 16.50 31.87
N ALA A 78 -6.58 17.00 32.88
CA ALA A 78 -6.27 18.43 33.00
C ALA A 78 -5.47 18.94 31.79
N PHE A 79 -4.44 18.18 31.37
CA PHE A 79 -3.66 18.47 30.18
C PHE A 79 -4.52 18.50 28.92
N PHE A 80 -5.32 17.47 28.69
CA PHE A 80 -6.14 17.36 27.48
C PHE A 80 -7.17 18.49 27.41
N ASN A 81 -7.92 18.73 28.49
CA ASN A 81 -8.88 19.82 28.58
C ASN A 81 -8.21 21.18 28.31
N ARG A 82 -7.08 21.48 28.97
CA ARG A 82 -6.40 22.76 28.77
C ARG A 82 -5.86 22.91 27.36
N ALA A 83 -5.29 21.86 26.78
CA ALA A 83 -4.77 21.92 25.43
C ALA A 83 -5.88 22.11 24.38
N VAL A 84 -7.08 21.53 24.58
CA VAL A 84 -8.26 21.79 23.73
C VAL A 84 -8.67 23.26 23.82
N MET A 85 -8.72 23.83 25.03
CA MET A 85 -9.05 25.24 25.24
C MET A 85 -8.04 26.19 24.58
N GLU A 86 -6.74 25.94 24.78
CA GLU A 86 -5.67 26.77 24.23
C GLU A 86 -5.59 26.67 22.70
N ALA A 87 -5.80 25.47 22.14
CA ALA A 87 -5.93 25.29 20.68
C ALA A 87 -7.07 26.11 20.09
N GLY A 88 -8.20 26.24 20.80
CA GLY A 88 -9.35 27.04 20.40
C GLY A 88 -9.24 28.53 20.68
N SER A 89 -8.20 29.00 21.38
CA SER A 89 -8.06 30.41 21.80
C SER A 89 -7.85 31.39 20.64
N GLY A 90 -7.28 30.91 19.51
CA GLY A 90 -6.86 31.75 18.40
C GLY A 90 -5.63 32.63 18.69
N ILE A 91 -4.98 32.47 19.85
CA ILE A 91 -3.84 33.30 20.27
C ILE A 91 -2.51 32.58 19.96
N ALA A 92 -1.73 33.15 19.04
CA ALA A 92 -0.39 32.65 18.73
C ALA A 92 0.66 33.12 19.76
N PRO A 93 1.70 32.31 20.08
CA PRO A 93 1.98 30.95 19.58
C PRO A 93 1.24 29.84 20.36
N GLY A 94 0.48 30.18 21.40
CA GLY A 94 -0.14 29.22 22.32
C GLY A 94 -1.04 28.20 21.65
N SER A 95 -1.89 28.63 20.71
CA SER A 95 -2.79 27.75 19.98
C SER A 95 -2.07 26.71 19.12
N GLU A 96 -0.99 27.10 18.44
CA GLU A 96 -0.16 26.20 17.63
C GLU A 96 0.62 25.22 18.51
N ASN A 97 1.24 25.71 19.58
CA ASN A 97 1.97 24.90 20.54
C ASN A 97 1.05 23.87 21.23
N ALA A 98 -0.20 24.23 21.50
CA ALA A 98 -1.20 23.33 22.07
C ALA A 98 -1.52 22.16 21.13
N LEU A 99 -1.69 22.42 19.84
CA LEU A 99 -1.96 21.38 18.82
C LEU A 99 -0.78 20.41 18.65
N GLU A 100 0.45 20.91 18.69
CA GLU A 100 1.65 20.06 18.63
C GLU A 100 1.80 19.18 19.88
N ASN A 101 1.60 19.75 21.07
CA ASN A 101 1.59 18.99 22.32
C ASN A 101 0.47 17.94 22.34
N LEU A 102 -0.74 18.29 21.88
CA LEU A 102 -1.87 17.36 21.71
C LEU A 102 -1.49 16.20 20.78
N THR A 103 -0.85 16.49 19.66
CA THR A 103 -0.43 15.46 18.70
C THR A 103 0.48 14.42 19.36
N ALA A 104 1.51 14.87 20.09
CA ALA A 104 2.43 13.98 20.79
C ALA A 104 1.75 13.17 21.90
N PHE A 105 0.92 13.83 22.71
CA PHE A 105 0.14 13.20 23.78
C PHE A 105 -0.81 12.13 23.24
N LEU A 106 -1.64 12.44 22.24
CA LEU A 106 -2.57 11.49 21.62
C LEU A 106 -1.81 10.31 21.01
N CYS A 107 -0.71 10.57 20.32
CA CYS A 107 0.15 9.52 19.79
C CYS A 107 0.68 8.59 20.89
N ALA A 108 1.02 9.10 22.08
CA ALA A 108 1.47 8.27 23.20
C ALA A 108 0.31 7.48 23.83
N VAL A 109 -0.81 8.14 24.13
CA VAL A 109 -2.01 7.53 24.75
C VAL A 109 -2.55 6.38 23.90
N PHE A 110 -2.72 6.59 22.60
CA PHE A 110 -3.29 5.55 21.73
C PHE A 110 -2.33 4.38 21.42
N THR A 111 -1.06 4.43 21.83
CA THR A 111 -0.15 3.27 21.71
C THR A 111 -0.44 2.18 22.74
N LYS A 112 -1.14 2.53 23.81
CA LYS A 112 -1.28 1.63 24.97
C LYS A 112 -2.30 0.55 24.72
N LYS A 113 -2.07 -0.59 25.36
CA LYS A 113 -2.99 -1.73 25.37
C LYS A 113 -3.88 -1.66 26.60
N TYR A 114 -5.02 -1.02 26.44
CA TYR A 114 -6.06 -0.91 27.46
C TYR A 114 -6.85 -2.21 27.61
N THR A 115 -7.40 -2.45 28.79
CA THR A 115 -8.26 -3.61 29.06
C THR A 115 -9.60 -3.43 28.36
N ASN A 116 -10.17 -2.24 28.49
CA ASN A 116 -11.36 -1.79 27.78
C ASN A 116 -10.99 -0.58 26.90
N PRO A 117 -10.57 -0.79 25.63
CA PRO A 117 -10.03 0.28 24.79
C PRO A 117 -10.92 1.50 24.60
N ASN A 118 -12.24 1.36 24.73
CA ASN A 118 -13.15 2.49 24.64
C ASN A 118 -13.20 3.28 25.95
N THR A 119 -13.63 2.63 27.02
CA THR A 119 -13.86 3.26 28.33
C THR A 119 -12.57 3.78 28.96
N ASP A 120 -11.51 2.97 28.95
CA ASP A 120 -10.25 3.32 29.63
C ASP A 120 -9.58 4.53 28.95
N VAL A 121 -9.64 4.62 27.61
CA VAL A 121 -9.08 5.78 26.89
C VAL A 121 -9.91 7.03 27.17
N ILE A 122 -11.24 6.92 27.19
CA ILE A 122 -12.12 8.04 27.54
C ILE A 122 -11.79 8.55 28.95
N GLU A 123 -11.57 7.63 29.90
CA GLU A 123 -11.17 7.99 31.25
C GLU A 123 -9.83 8.71 31.29
N VAL A 124 -8.81 8.25 30.55
CA VAL A 124 -7.52 8.95 30.46
C VAL A 124 -7.65 10.35 29.83
N LEU A 125 -8.53 10.53 28.84
CA LEU A 125 -8.63 11.79 28.10
C LEU A 125 -9.48 12.86 28.81
N ALA A 126 -10.68 12.50 29.26
CA ALA A 126 -11.67 13.49 29.72
C ALA A 126 -12.60 13.02 30.83
N GLY A 127 -12.61 11.72 31.14
CA GLY A 127 -13.67 11.11 31.96
C GLY A 127 -14.99 11.00 31.20
N LEU A 128 -15.85 10.08 31.65
CA LEU A 128 -17.13 9.79 30.99
C LEU A 128 -18.10 10.99 30.96
N ASP A 129 -18.05 11.87 31.97
CA ASP A 129 -18.99 12.98 32.11
C ASP A 129 -18.69 14.15 31.16
N SER A 130 -17.42 14.36 30.80
CA SER A 130 -16.98 15.54 30.04
C SER A 130 -16.55 15.23 28.61
N ILE A 131 -16.43 13.95 28.23
CA ILE A 131 -15.91 13.54 26.92
C ILE A 131 -16.75 14.07 25.75
N ASP A 132 -18.08 14.02 25.85
CA ASP A 132 -18.97 14.44 24.77
C ASP A 132 -18.79 15.92 24.44
N ARG A 133 -18.70 16.76 25.47
CA ARG A 133 -18.47 18.20 25.33
C ARG A 133 -17.07 18.46 24.78
N LEU A 134 -16.03 17.90 25.40
CA LEU A 134 -14.64 18.16 25.01
C LEU A 134 -14.32 17.67 23.60
N MET A 135 -14.82 16.50 23.21
CA MET A 135 -14.62 15.99 21.85
C MET A 135 -15.40 16.81 20.82
N SER A 136 -16.62 17.24 21.13
CA SER A 136 -17.38 18.11 20.22
C SER A 136 -16.68 19.46 20.04
N ASP A 137 -16.19 20.06 21.12
CA ASP A 137 -15.42 21.31 21.11
C ASP A 137 -14.09 21.14 20.35
N LEU A 138 -13.38 20.01 20.54
CA LEU A 138 -12.14 19.72 19.83
C LEU A 138 -12.37 19.54 18.33
N VAL A 139 -13.33 18.70 17.92
CA VAL A 139 -13.63 18.47 16.50
C VAL A 139 -14.09 19.77 15.83
N GLN A 140 -14.84 20.62 16.56
CA GLN A 140 -15.20 21.96 16.10
C GLN A 140 -13.99 22.85 15.85
N THR A 141 -13.10 22.93 16.83
CA THR A 141 -11.87 23.74 16.76
C THR A 141 -10.99 23.26 15.61
N LEU A 142 -10.74 21.95 15.50
CA LEU A 142 -9.92 21.37 14.44
C LEU A 142 -10.51 21.66 13.05
N GLU A 143 -11.80 21.48 12.88
CA GLU A 143 -12.49 21.74 11.61
C GLU A 143 -12.38 23.22 11.21
N SER A 144 -12.65 24.14 12.15
CA SER A 144 -12.55 25.58 11.92
C SER A 144 -11.12 26.01 11.56
N ILE A 145 -10.12 25.56 12.32
CA ILE A 145 -8.71 25.86 12.06
C ILE A 145 -8.30 25.31 10.69
N ILE A 146 -8.57 24.04 10.37
CA ILE A 146 -8.20 23.44 9.08
C ILE A 146 -8.83 24.22 7.92
N ARG A 147 -10.08 24.67 8.05
CA ARG A 147 -10.80 25.39 7.00
C ARG A 147 -10.34 26.84 6.83
N GLN A 148 -10.06 27.56 7.90
CA GLN A 148 -9.94 29.04 7.89
C GLN A 148 -8.72 29.60 8.62
N GLY A 149 -7.85 28.77 9.20
CA GLY A 149 -6.70 29.24 9.97
C GLY A 149 -5.83 30.22 9.20
N ASP A 150 -5.40 31.29 9.89
CA ASP A 150 -4.68 32.42 9.29
C ASP A 150 -3.31 32.04 8.72
N ASN A 151 -2.68 31.00 9.30
CA ASN A 151 -1.35 30.54 8.93
C ASN A 151 -1.38 29.06 8.48
N GLU A 152 -0.55 28.70 7.49
CA GLU A 152 -0.39 27.32 7.04
C GLU A 152 0.15 26.41 8.17
N THR A 153 0.98 26.94 9.07
CA THR A 153 1.59 26.15 10.16
C THR A 153 0.55 25.69 11.18
N ILE A 154 -0.31 26.58 11.70
CA ILE A 154 -1.39 26.21 12.61
C ILE A 154 -2.39 25.24 11.95
N ARG A 155 -2.70 25.43 10.67
CA ARG A 155 -3.55 24.50 9.91
C ARG A 155 -2.91 23.11 9.79
N ARG A 156 -1.60 23.04 9.56
CA ARG A 156 -0.83 21.78 9.54
C ARG A 156 -0.84 21.11 10.92
N SER A 157 -0.59 21.85 12.00
CA SER A 157 -0.64 21.31 13.37
C SER A 157 -2.03 20.79 13.74
N ALA A 158 -3.10 21.47 13.31
CA ALA A 158 -4.48 20.98 13.49
C ALA A 158 -4.76 19.71 12.67
N LEU A 159 -4.24 19.64 11.44
CA LEU A 159 -4.34 18.44 10.63
C LEU A 159 -3.59 17.25 11.25
N HIS A 160 -2.40 17.46 11.81
CA HIS A 160 -1.62 16.42 12.48
C HIS A 160 -2.28 15.95 13.78
N ALA A 161 -2.87 16.87 14.56
CA ALA A 161 -3.67 16.52 15.73
C ALA A 161 -4.91 15.69 15.33
N THR A 162 -5.59 16.08 14.24
CA THR A 162 -6.70 15.31 13.67
C THR A 162 -6.27 13.92 13.25
N LEU A 163 -5.13 13.81 12.55
CA LEU A 163 -4.59 12.52 12.11
C LEU A 163 -4.21 11.64 13.30
N ALA A 164 -3.57 12.19 14.33
CA ALA A 164 -3.24 11.47 15.56
C ALA A 164 -4.49 10.94 16.27
N LEU A 165 -5.54 11.76 16.38
CA LEU A 165 -6.80 11.40 17.03
C LEU A 165 -7.58 10.34 16.25
N VAL A 166 -7.74 10.54 14.93
CA VAL A 166 -8.52 9.63 14.07
C VAL A 166 -7.80 8.29 13.90
N ALA A 167 -6.48 8.31 13.73
CA ALA A 167 -5.71 7.08 13.60
C ALA A 167 -5.60 6.35 14.95
N GLY A 168 -5.25 7.05 16.03
CA GLY A 168 -5.15 6.43 17.35
C GLY A 168 -6.48 5.93 17.90
N GLY A 169 -7.54 6.71 17.72
CA GLY A 169 -8.89 6.39 18.18
C GLY A 169 -9.68 5.46 17.26
N PHE A 170 -9.08 4.91 16.20
CA PHE A 170 -9.80 4.19 15.13
C PHE A 170 -10.67 2.99 15.62
N HIS A 171 -10.35 2.41 16.77
CA HIS A 171 -11.09 1.31 17.38
C HIS A 171 -12.01 1.72 18.54
N THR A 172 -12.19 3.03 18.75
CA THR A 172 -12.98 3.61 19.84
C THR A 172 -14.16 4.41 19.28
N SER A 173 -15.11 4.76 20.13
CA SER A 173 -16.22 5.66 19.80
C SER A 173 -15.75 7.10 19.55
N LEU A 174 -14.51 7.47 19.88
CA LEU A 174 -13.99 8.84 19.68
C LEU A 174 -13.99 9.26 18.19
N VAL A 175 -13.96 8.31 17.26
CA VAL A 175 -14.02 8.62 15.83
C VAL A 175 -15.45 8.92 15.36
N SER A 176 -16.49 8.52 16.11
CA SER A 176 -17.88 8.82 15.71
C SER A 176 -18.20 10.32 15.76
N TYR A 177 -17.53 11.12 16.58
CA TYR A 177 -17.69 12.58 16.58
C TYR A 177 -17.35 13.21 15.21
N PHE A 178 -16.38 12.63 14.47
CA PHE A 178 -16.05 13.04 13.10
C PHE A 178 -17.08 12.60 12.06
N MET A 179 -17.95 11.64 12.39
CA MET A 179 -19.08 11.24 11.54
C MET A 179 -20.26 12.20 11.72
N HIS A 180 -20.45 12.74 12.93
CA HIS A 180 -21.49 13.74 13.22
C HIS A 180 -21.13 15.13 12.71
N ARG A 181 -19.86 15.54 12.87
CA ARG A 181 -19.33 16.77 12.31
C ARG A 181 -18.34 16.44 11.20
N ASP A 182 -18.79 16.56 9.96
CA ASP A 182 -17.94 16.23 8.81
C ASP A 182 -16.80 17.24 8.60
N LEU A 183 -15.60 16.73 8.38
CA LEU A 183 -14.41 17.54 8.07
C LEU A 183 -14.10 17.54 6.58
N PHE A 184 -14.85 16.80 5.76
CA PHE A 184 -14.54 16.58 4.35
C PHE A 184 -14.31 17.89 3.58
N SER A 185 -15.23 18.84 3.70
CA SER A 185 -15.11 20.15 3.03
C SER A 185 -13.92 20.97 3.52
N ALA A 186 -13.60 20.90 4.82
CA ALA A 186 -12.45 21.58 5.41
C ALA A 186 -11.12 20.97 4.90
N LEU A 187 -11.04 19.65 4.87
CA LEU A 187 -9.88 18.90 4.37
C LEU A 187 -9.67 19.14 2.86
N MET A 188 -10.74 19.11 2.05
CA MET A 188 -10.64 19.41 0.62
C MET A 188 -10.17 20.84 0.36
N LYS A 189 -10.67 21.82 1.13
CA LYS A 189 -10.18 23.20 1.06
C LYS A 189 -8.68 23.27 1.42
N TYR A 190 -8.25 22.60 2.48
CA TYR A 190 -6.83 22.51 2.86
C TYR A 190 -5.95 21.96 1.73
N ILE A 191 -6.41 20.89 1.06
CA ILE A 191 -5.71 20.28 -0.09
C ILE A 191 -5.53 21.28 -1.23
N HIS A 192 -6.51 22.15 -1.46
CA HIS A 192 -6.48 23.18 -2.50
C HIS A 192 -5.55 24.35 -2.14
N ASP A 193 -5.61 24.80 -0.89
CA ASP A 193 -4.83 25.95 -0.40
C ASP A 193 -3.34 25.62 -0.28
N VAL A 194 -3.00 24.39 0.16
CA VAL A 194 -1.61 23.99 0.37
C VAL A 194 -0.97 23.48 -0.91
N GLN A 195 -0.33 24.41 -1.62
CA GLN A 195 0.43 24.15 -2.85
C GLN A 195 1.95 24.12 -2.63
N THR A 196 2.43 24.69 -1.52
CA THR A 196 3.87 24.90 -1.24
C THR A 196 4.61 23.58 -1.00
N ASN A 197 4.03 22.70 -0.18
CA ASN A 197 4.59 21.37 0.10
C ASN A 197 3.58 20.27 -0.31
N PRO A 198 3.90 19.45 -1.33
CA PRO A 198 3.02 18.35 -1.77
C PRO A 198 2.65 17.38 -0.64
N ALA A 199 3.56 17.23 0.32
CA ALA A 199 3.45 16.34 1.46
C ALA A 199 2.25 16.66 2.35
N ASP A 200 1.95 17.94 2.58
CA ASP A 200 0.93 18.37 3.55
C ASP A 200 -0.49 18.10 3.03
N GLY A 201 -0.73 18.32 1.73
CA GLY A 201 -2.01 17.96 1.11
C GLY A 201 -2.29 16.46 1.11
N LEU A 202 -1.24 15.62 1.15
CA LEU A 202 -1.41 14.17 1.26
C LEU A 202 -1.90 13.75 2.65
N ASP A 203 -1.45 14.39 3.73
CA ASP A 203 -1.89 14.05 5.09
C ASP A 203 -3.40 14.25 5.24
N ALA A 204 -3.98 15.29 4.62
CA ALA A 204 -5.42 15.51 4.57
C ALA A 204 -6.15 14.39 3.81
N ALA A 205 -5.59 13.91 2.69
CA ALA A 205 -6.13 12.76 1.97
C ALA A 205 -6.00 11.45 2.77
N VAL A 206 -4.96 11.30 3.60
CA VAL A 206 -4.81 10.19 4.55
C VAL A 206 -5.95 10.21 5.59
N VAL A 207 -6.22 11.37 6.20
CA VAL A 207 -7.35 11.52 7.14
C VAL A 207 -8.68 11.10 6.49
N ILE A 208 -8.96 11.57 5.26
CA ILE A 208 -10.18 11.17 4.51
C ILE A 208 -10.23 9.65 4.31
N GLY A 209 -9.12 9.03 3.90
CA GLY A 209 -9.05 7.59 3.68
C GLY A 209 -9.31 6.77 4.95
N ILE A 210 -8.72 7.16 6.08
CA ILE A 210 -8.96 6.51 7.37
C ILE A 210 -10.42 6.69 7.80
N LEU A 211 -10.95 7.91 7.74
CA LEU A 211 -12.35 8.18 8.10
C LEU A 211 -13.33 7.40 7.22
N SER A 212 -13.06 7.25 5.92
CA SER A 212 -13.87 6.43 5.01
C SER A 212 -13.79 4.92 5.30
N SER A 213 -12.74 4.49 6.02
CA SER A 213 -12.50 3.10 6.41
C SER A 213 -13.07 2.76 7.79
N TYR A 214 -13.43 3.76 8.60
CA TYR A 214 -13.98 3.57 9.94
C TYR A 214 -15.34 2.87 9.90
N ASN A 215 -15.49 1.76 10.63
CA ASN A 215 -16.72 0.95 10.67
C ASN A 215 -17.31 0.62 9.29
N LYS A 216 -16.45 0.54 8.26
CA LYS A 216 -16.83 0.41 6.85
C LYS A 216 -17.74 -0.79 6.57
N PHE A 217 -17.64 -1.84 7.38
CA PHE A 217 -18.42 -3.07 7.21
C PHE A 217 -19.48 -3.28 8.29
N GLU A 218 -19.69 -2.28 9.14
CA GLU A 218 -20.54 -2.33 10.33
C GLU A 218 -21.71 -1.33 10.20
N SER A 219 -21.46 -0.15 9.64
CA SER A 219 -22.45 0.91 9.49
C SER A 219 -22.24 1.69 8.20
N GLN A 220 -23.25 2.44 7.78
CA GLN A 220 -23.10 3.40 6.69
C GLN A 220 -22.10 4.50 7.12
N ASN A 221 -21.10 4.75 6.27
CA ASN A 221 -20.02 5.69 6.55
C ASN A 221 -20.21 6.99 5.76
N VAL A 222 -20.24 8.13 6.47
CA VAL A 222 -20.47 9.46 5.89
C VAL A 222 -19.38 9.83 4.87
N TYR A 223 -18.12 9.56 5.19
CA TYR A 223 -16.99 9.87 4.31
C TYR A 223 -16.97 8.98 3.07
N HIS A 224 -17.40 7.72 3.18
CA HIS A 224 -17.57 6.86 2.01
C HIS A 224 -18.60 7.45 1.02
N ASN A 225 -19.75 7.92 1.53
CA ASN A 225 -20.75 8.60 0.69
C ASN A 225 -20.18 9.89 0.08
N ARG A 226 -19.47 10.71 0.87
CA ARG A 226 -18.80 11.93 0.37
C ARG A 226 -17.80 11.63 -0.73
N LEU A 227 -17.02 10.55 -0.62
CA LEU A 227 -16.11 10.11 -1.66
C LEU A 227 -16.85 9.72 -2.94
N ALA A 228 -17.94 8.97 -2.84
CA ALA A 228 -18.73 8.55 -3.99
C ALA A 228 -19.42 9.73 -4.70
N ASP A 229 -19.95 10.69 -3.94
CA ASP A 229 -20.69 11.85 -4.45
C ASP A 229 -19.78 13.01 -4.90
N PHE A 230 -18.47 12.88 -4.73
CA PHE A 230 -17.53 13.96 -5.06
C PHE A 230 -17.32 14.11 -6.57
N VAL A 231 -17.71 15.26 -7.14
CA VAL A 231 -17.71 15.49 -8.59
C VAL A 231 -16.85 16.68 -9.07
N ASN A 232 -16.18 17.40 -8.16
CA ASN A 232 -15.35 18.55 -8.55
C ASN A 232 -14.07 18.07 -9.27
N GLU A 233 -14.06 18.17 -10.60
CA GLU A 233 -13.02 17.59 -11.46
C GLU A 233 -11.63 18.22 -11.22
N ASP A 234 -11.55 19.54 -11.02
CA ASP A 234 -10.26 20.22 -10.77
C ASP A 234 -9.63 19.77 -9.45
N SER A 235 -10.47 19.61 -8.41
CA SER A 235 -10.03 19.07 -7.13
C SER A 235 -9.63 17.60 -7.23
N ILE A 236 -10.33 16.81 -8.05
CA ILE A 236 -9.97 15.41 -8.32
C ILE A 236 -8.61 15.34 -9.03
N LYS A 237 -8.36 16.17 -10.04
CA LYS A 237 -7.07 16.22 -10.74
C LYS A 237 -5.94 16.58 -9.78
N LEU A 238 -6.15 17.60 -8.94
CA LEU A 238 -5.19 17.98 -7.91
C LEU A 238 -4.89 16.84 -6.93
N LEU A 239 -5.91 16.09 -6.49
CA LEU A 239 -5.72 14.90 -5.65
C LEU A 239 -4.91 13.82 -6.37
N VAL A 240 -5.24 13.53 -7.62
CA VAL A 240 -4.53 12.55 -8.46
C VAL A 240 -3.04 12.93 -8.57
N ASP A 241 -2.73 14.20 -8.80
CA ASP A 241 -1.34 14.68 -8.88
C ASP A 241 -0.59 14.57 -7.55
N LYS A 242 -1.25 14.85 -6.43
CA LYS A 242 -0.67 14.67 -5.10
C LYS A 242 -0.39 13.19 -4.84
N PHE A 243 -1.32 12.28 -5.14
CA PHE A 243 -1.10 10.83 -5.03
C PHE A 243 0.01 10.34 -5.96
N ALA A 244 0.09 10.85 -7.19
CA ALA A 244 1.17 10.53 -8.12
C ALA A 244 2.54 10.93 -7.53
N THR A 245 2.63 12.13 -6.95
CA THR A 245 3.85 12.61 -6.26
C THR A 245 4.22 11.71 -5.08
N ALA A 246 3.24 11.24 -4.30
CA ALA A 246 3.47 10.27 -3.23
C ALA A 246 4.01 8.93 -3.77
N CYS A 247 3.46 8.44 -4.87
CA CYS A 247 3.90 7.20 -5.51
C CYS A 247 5.35 7.31 -6.00
N VAL A 248 5.71 8.44 -6.60
CA VAL A 248 7.11 8.78 -6.95
C VAL A 248 8.00 8.74 -5.72
N GLU A 249 7.61 9.39 -4.62
CA GLU A 249 8.40 9.37 -3.39
C GLU A 249 8.58 7.95 -2.83
N ILE A 250 7.53 7.13 -2.82
CA ILE A 250 7.57 5.74 -2.37
C ILE A 250 8.55 4.93 -3.23
N ARG A 251 8.49 5.07 -4.56
CA ARG A 251 9.44 4.42 -5.47
C ARG A 251 10.87 4.87 -5.19
N ASP A 252 11.08 6.18 -5.11
CA ASP A 252 12.42 6.77 -4.99
C ASP A 252 13.08 6.38 -3.67
N GLN A 253 12.29 6.07 -2.62
CA GLN A 253 12.82 5.46 -1.40
C GLN A 253 13.50 4.11 -1.67
N TYR A 254 12.94 3.25 -2.53
CA TYR A 254 13.57 1.98 -2.89
C TYR A 254 14.77 2.19 -3.82
N VAL A 255 14.65 3.08 -4.81
CA VAL A 255 15.74 3.40 -5.75
C VAL A 255 16.94 4.00 -5.01
N ALA A 256 16.72 4.79 -3.95
CA ALA A 256 17.79 5.33 -3.12
C ALA A 256 18.60 4.24 -2.38
N VAL A 257 18.00 3.08 -2.09
CA VAL A 257 18.72 1.93 -1.51
C VAL A 257 19.52 1.21 -2.59
N GLN A 258 18.92 0.98 -3.75
CA GLN A 258 19.56 0.32 -4.88
C GLN A 258 18.99 0.85 -6.20
N ASP A 259 19.80 1.58 -6.95
CA ASP A 259 19.42 1.99 -8.31
C ASP A 259 19.51 0.78 -9.24
N ASP A 260 18.35 0.40 -9.75
CA ASP A 260 18.11 -0.76 -10.58
C ASP A 260 18.03 -0.44 -12.08
N TYR A 261 18.31 0.82 -12.44
CA TYR A 261 18.55 1.18 -13.84
C TYR A 261 19.98 0.79 -14.23
N PRO A 262 20.21 0.16 -15.39
CA PRO A 262 21.56 -0.09 -15.85
C PRO A 262 22.27 1.25 -15.99
N ALA A 263 23.41 1.38 -15.32
CA ALA A 263 24.19 2.60 -15.35
C ALA A 263 24.57 2.90 -16.81
N SER A 264 24.13 4.05 -17.34
CA SER A 264 24.55 4.51 -18.67
C SER A 264 26.08 4.43 -18.75
N TRP A 265 26.61 3.85 -19.83
CA TRP A 265 28.05 3.77 -20.03
C TRP A 265 28.63 5.19 -19.95
N SER A 266 29.54 5.41 -19.00
CA SER A 266 30.29 6.65 -18.86
C SER A 266 31.70 6.31 -18.42
N ILE A 267 32.69 7.08 -18.91
CA ILE A 267 34.10 6.95 -18.52
C ILE A 267 34.23 6.97 -16.99
N SER A 268 33.37 7.75 -16.32
CA SER A 268 33.26 7.85 -14.86
C SER A 268 32.86 6.53 -14.18
N ASN A 269 31.92 5.77 -14.75
CA ASN A 269 31.51 4.46 -14.23
C ASN A 269 32.60 3.39 -14.47
N THR A 270 33.30 3.46 -15.61
CA THR A 270 34.42 2.55 -15.90
C THR A 270 35.60 2.80 -14.96
N LEU A 271 35.94 4.07 -14.70
CA LEU A 271 36.97 4.45 -13.72
C LEU A 271 36.60 3.98 -12.30
N ALA A 272 35.32 4.07 -11.91
CA ALA A 272 34.85 3.56 -10.62
C ALA A 272 34.96 2.02 -10.52
N MET A 273 34.63 1.27 -11.58
CA MET A 273 34.76 -0.19 -11.61
C MET A 273 36.22 -0.68 -11.57
N VAL A 274 37.16 0.08 -12.16
CA VAL A 274 38.59 -0.27 -12.22
C VAL A 274 39.37 0.26 -11.01
N GLY A 275 38.68 0.70 -9.95
CA GLY A 275 39.32 1.15 -8.70
C GLY A 275 39.83 2.59 -8.69
N PHE A 276 39.64 3.34 -9.78
CA PHE A 276 39.97 4.76 -9.91
C PHE A 276 38.79 5.68 -9.58
N ARG A 277 37.97 5.32 -8.57
CA ARG A 277 36.82 6.12 -8.14
C ARG A 277 37.21 7.54 -7.72
N GLY A 278 38.42 7.74 -7.18
CA GLY A 278 38.93 9.07 -6.80
C GLY A 278 39.09 10.06 -7.97
N LEU A 279 39.12 9.57 -9.21
CA LEU A 279 39.23 10.37 -10.44
C LEU A 279 37.90 10.49 -11.21
N SER A 280 36.83 9.90 -10.67
CA SER A 280 35.50 9.87 -11.27
C SER A 280 34.62 11.01 -10.74
N SER A 281 33.70 11.51 -11.57
CA SER A 281 32.64 12.43 -11.10
C SER A 281 31.71 11.81 -10.04
N ASN A 282 31.74 10.48 -9.89
CA ASN A 282 31.06 9.73 -8.82
C ASN A 282 31.88 9.59 -7.53
N ALA A 283 33.08 10.20 -7.44
CA ALA A 283 33.86 10.24 -6.19
C ALA A 283 33.05 10.83 -5.02
N LYS A 284 32.14 11.76 -5.32
CA LYS A 284 31.28 12.44 -4.33
C LYS A 284 29.98 11.69 -4.00
N LYS A 285 29.61 10.65 -4.74
CA LYS A 285 28.40 9.85 -4.42
C LYS A 285 28.72 8.90 -3.25
N PRO A 286 27.78 8.62 -2.33
CA PRO A 286 27.97 7.64 -1.28
C PRO A 286 28.33 6.26 -1.86
N LEU A 287 29.04 5.43 -1.10
CA LEU A 287 29.19 4.02 -1.46
C LEU A 287 27.80 3.35 -1.49
N PRO A 288 27.53 2.42 -2.43
CA PRO A 288 26.34 1.60 -2.34
C PRO A 288 26.34 0.88 -0.97
N PRO A 289 25.19 0.74 -0.32
CA PRO A 289 25.11 0.09 0.98
C PRO A 289 25.64 -1.35 0.89
N SER A 290 26.21 -1.86 1.99
CA SER A 290 26.55 -3.28 2.08
C SER A 290 25.28 -4.13 1.91
N GLU A 291 25.42 -5.43 1.59
CA GLU A 291 24.25 -6.31 1.41
C GLU A 291 23.40 -6.39 2.68
N GLU A 292 24.02 -6.38 3.87
CA GLU A 292 23.32 -6.39 5.15
C GLU A 292 22.62 -5.06 5.43
N ASP A 293 23.27 -3.93 5.12
CA ASP A 293 22.66 -2.61 5.28
C ASP A 293 21.49 -2.41 4.32
N ALA A 294 21.64 -2.85 3.06
CA ALA A 294 20.56 -2.84 2.09
C ALA A 294 19.37 -3.67 2.57
N LYS A 295 19.61 -4.87 3.14
CA LYS A 295 18.55 -5.70 3.74
C LYS A 295 17.81 -4.97 4.86
N ARG A 296 18.53 -4.27 5.75
CA ARG A 296 17.95 -3.47 6.85
C ARG A 296 17.15 -2.28 6.32
N LEU A 297 17.70 -1.54 5.35
CA LEU A 297 17.05 -0.39 4.72
C LEU A 297 15.76 -0.81 4.03
N PHE A 298 15.78 -1.85 3.19
CA PHE A 298 14.58 -2.38 2.55
C PHE A 298 13.55 -2.91 3.54
N ALA A 299 13.96 -3.48 4.67
CA ALA A 299 13.02 -3.91 5.72
C ALA A 299 12.28 -2.73 6.38
N SER A 300 12.88 -1.53 6.37
CA SER A 300 12.25 -0.30 6.86
C SER A 300 11.29 0.36 5.85
N LEU A 301 11.33 -0.09 4.59
CA LEU A 301 10.51 0.42 3.48
C LEU A 301 9.22 -0.38 3.30
N PRO A 302 8.15 0.23 2.75
CA PRO A 302 8.07 1.66 2.41
C PRO A 302 7.99 2.53 3.68
N LYS A 303 8.27 3.84 3.62
CA LYS A 303 8.08 4.73 4.78
C LYS A 303 6.60 4.86 5.14
N LYS A 304 6.30 5.56 6.25
CA LYS A 304 4.94 5.71 6.80
C LYS A 304 4.02 6.50 5.87
N THR A 305 4.59 7.28 4.94
CA THR A 305 3.87 7.96 3.86
C THR A 305 3.10 6.98 2.96
N ALA A 306 3.48 5.70 2.90
CA ALA A 306 2.71 4.67 2.20
C ALA A 306 1.28 4.47 2.72
N ALA A 307 0.95 4.98 3.91
CA ALA A 307 -0.42 5.04 4.39
C ALA A 307 -1.39 5.70 3.40
N CYS A 308 -0.91 6.59 2.53
CA CYS A 308 -1.72 7.19 1.47
C CYS A 308 -2.27 6.17 0.46
N LEU A 309 -1.69 4.97 0.34
CA LEU A 309 -2.18 3.93 -0.56
C LEU A 309 -3.55 3.38 -0.13
N LEU A 310 -3.90 3.41 1.17
CA LEU A 310 -5.26 3.09 1.62
C LEU A 310 -6.26 4.16 1.15
N SER A 311 -5.87 5.43 1.20
CA SER A 311 -6.69 6.52 0.67
C SER A 311 -6.86 6.39 -0.83
N LEU A 312 -5.78 6.15 -1.58
CA LEU A 312 -5.82 5.93 -3.02
C LEU A 312 -6.78 4.78 -3.36
N TYR A 313 -6.66 3.65 -2.66
CA TYR A 313 -7.60 2.53 -2.80
C TYR A 313 -9.05 2.94 -2.52
N SER A 314 -9.29 3.70 -1.46
CA SER A 314 -10.64 4.15 -1.09
C SER A 314 -11.24 5.09 -2.14
N PHE A 315 -10.46 6.03 -2.69
CA PHE A 315 -10.87 6.90 -3.78
C PHE A 315 -11.14 6.13 -5.08
N VAL A 316 -10.24 5.22 -5.49
CA VAL A 316 -10.43 4.38 -6.69
C VAL A 316 -11.66 3.49 -6.56
N SER A 317 -11.91 2.94 -5.36
CA SER A 317 -13.06 2.07 -5.12
C SER A 317 -14.40 2.82 -5.05
N ALA A 318 -14.42 4.03 -4.48
CA ALA A 318 -15.66 4.77 -4.27
C ALA A 318 -16.02 5.72 -5.42
N ASN A 319 -15.01 6.28 -6.12
CA ASN A 319 -15.21 7.39 -7.05
C ASN A 319 -14.70 7.07 -8.46
N LYS A 320 -15.64 6.90 -9.40
CA LYS A 320 -15.34 6.60 -10.81
C LYS A 320 -14.63 7.76 -11.53
N LEU A 321 -14.91 9.00 -11.17
CA LEU A 321 -14.25 10.18 -11.77
C LEU A 321 -12.79 10.26 -11.32
N PHE A 322 -12.49 9.92 -10.07
CA PHE A 322 -11.11 9.80 -9.58
C PHE A 322 -10.37 8.70 -10.33
N ALA A 323 -10.96 7.50 -10.42
CA ALA A 323 -10.38 6.39 -11.18
C ALA A 323 -10.13 6.75 -12.65
N ALA A 324 -11.06 7.47 -13.29
CA ALA A 324 -10.91 7.97 -14.65
C ALA A 324 -9.78 9.01 -14.78
N ASN A 325 -9.66 9.97 -13.86
CA ASN A 325 -8.58 10.96 -13.88
C ASN A 325 -7.21 10.31 -13.62
N LEU A 326 -7.12 9.34 -12.70
CA LEU A 326 -5.88 8.60 -12.46
C LEU A 326 -5.34 7.93 -13.75
N VAL A 327 -6.23 7.42 -14.60
CA VAL A 327 -5.86 6.77 -15.87
C VAL A 327 -5.61 7.78 -17.01
N ASN A 328 -6.37 8.88 -17.06
CA ASN A 328 -6.43 9.76 -18.23
C ASN A 328 -5.62 11.06 -18.12
N VAL A 329 -5.28 11.52 -16.91
CA VAL A 329 -4.52 12.77 -16.75
C VAL A 329 -3.17 12.64 -17.45
N PRO A 330 -2.83 13.55 -18.38
CA PRO A 330 -1.56 13.51 -19.10
C PRO A 330 -0.40 13.95 -18.20
N ALA A 331 0.81 13.68 -18.66
CA ALA A 331 2.03 14.16 -18.02
C ALA A 331 2.11 15.71 -18.07
N HIS A 332 2.48 16.34 -16.95
CA HIS A 332 2.87 17.75 -16.92
C HIS A 332 4.38 17.87 -17.19
N LYS A 333 4.79 18.75 -18.12
CA LYS A 333 6.19 19.19 -18.44
C LYS A 333 7.29 18.38 -17.71
N ASP A 334 7.76 17.32 -18.35
CA ASP A 334 8.85 16.40 -17.93
C ASP A 334 8.57 15.45 -16.74
N LYS A 335 7.35 15.43 -16.21
CA LYS A 335 6.92 14.44 -15.21
C LYS A 335 6.27 13.23 -15.86
N GLU A 336 6.32 12.08 -15.19
CA GLU A 336 5.56 10.90 -15.61
C GLU A 336 4.04 11.09 -15.37
N THR A 337 3.21 10.35 -16.10
CA THR A 337 1.75 10.41 -15.89
C THR A 337 1.38 9.86 -14.50
N PRO A 338 0.26 10.30 -13.90
CA PRO A 338 -0.19 9.76 -12.61
C PRO A 338 -0.31 8.23 -12.58
N LEU A 339 -0.85 7.64 -13.66
CA LEU A 339 -0.89 6.20 -13.83
C LEU A 339 0.51 5.58 -13.84
N ALA A 340 1.48 6.17 -14.56
CA ALA A 340 2.84 5.65 -14.62
C ALA A 340 3.55 5.72 -13.26
N ALA A 341 3.41 6.82 -12.52
CA ALA A 341 3.92 6.94 -11.15
C ALA A 341 3.32 5.87 -10.24
N PHE A 342 2.00 5.69 -10.30
CA PHE A 342 1.29 4.68 -9.51
C PHE A 342 1.74 3.25 -9.84
N LEU A 343 1.79 2.87 -11.12
CA LEU A 343 2.25 1.56 -11.57
C LEU A 343 3.72 1.31 -11.21
N SER A 344 4.57 2.33 -11.38
CA SER A 344 5.98 2.28 -11.01
C SER A 344 6.12 1.98 -9.51
N SER A 345 5.49 2.77 -8.65
CA SER A 345 5.52 2.54 -7.19
C SER A 345 4.98 1.16 -6.80
N THR A 346 3.92 0.70 -7.46
CA THR A 346 3.32 -0.61 -7.23
C THR A 346 4.31 -1.73 -7.53
N SER A 347 5.09 -1.60 -8.60
CA SER A 347 6.16 -2.56 -8.93
C SER A 347 7.18 -2.71 -7.81
N TYR A 348 7.65 -1.60 -7.21
CA TYR A 348 8.65 -1.68 -6.13
C TYR A 348 8.04 -2.24 -4.84
N VAL A 349 6.83 -1.80 -4.47
CA VAL A 349 6.18 -2.29 -3.25
C VAL A 349 5.84 -3.78 -3.36
N SER A 350 5.34 -4.25 -4.52
CA SER A 350 5.01 -5.66 -4.72
C SER A 350 6.23 -6.57 -4.85
N HIS A 351 7.33 -6.09 -5.44
CA HIS A 351 8.60 -6.82 -5.53
C HIS A 351 9.18 -7.14 -4.13
N HIS A 352 8.93 -6.29 -3.14
CA HIS A 352 9.40 -6.45 -1.75
C HIS A 352 8.33 -6.94 -0.76
N ALA A 353 7.16 -7.37 -1.23
CA ALA A 353 6.05 -7.80 -0.37
C ALA A 353 6.42 -8.99 0.55
N TYR A 354 7.33 -9.87 0.11
CA TYR A 354 7.81 -11.01 0.90
C TYR A 354 8.44 -10.65 2.24
N ARG A 355 8.92 -9.40 2.41
CA ARG A 355 9.68 -8.95 3.58
C ARG A 355 8.85 -8.90 4.87
N GLY A 356 7.54 -8.76 4.78
CA GLY A 356 6.70 -8.72 5.97
C GLY A 356 5.22 -8.43 5.69
N PRO A 357 4.35 -8.59 6.71
CA PRO A 357 2.92 -8.32 6.58
C PRO A 357 2.61 -6.85 6.25
N ARG A 358 3.45 -5.92 6.73
CA ARG A 358 3.33 -4.50 6.42
C ARG A 358 3.60 -4.21 4.95
N GLN A 359 4.68 -4.75 4.37
CA GLN A 359 4.99 -4.60 2.95
C GLN A 359 3.92 -5.25 2.08
N SER A 360 3.48 -6.46 2.45
CA SER A 360 2.40 -7.16 1.75
C SER A 360 1.08 -6.39 1.77
N THR A 361 0.76 -5.70 2.87
CA THR A 361 -0.43 -4.84 2.96
C THR A 361 -0.45 -3.77 1.88
N TYR A 362 0.66 -3.02 1.73
CA TYR A 362 0.73 -1.96 0.73
C TYR A 362 0.77 -2.49 -0.70
N ALA A 363 1.43 -3.64 -0.93
CA ALA A 363 1.40 -4.31 -2.22
C ALA A 363 -0.04 -4.75 -2.58
N THR A 364 -0.75 -5.33 -1.62
CA THR A 364 -2.13 -5.80 -1.78
C THR A 364 -3.08 -4.63 -2.05
N LEU A 365 -3.00 -3.53 -1.30
CA LEU A 365 -3.81 -2.33 -1.54
C LEU A 365 -3.58 -1.76 -2.95
N SER A 366 -2.33 -1.67 -3.40
CA SER A 366 -2.01 -1.21 -4.76
C SER A 366 -2.54 -2.15 -5.84
N LEU A 367 -2.39 -3.47 -5.67
CA LEU A 367 -2.94 -4.44 -6.63
C LEU A 367 -4.48 -4.45 -6.63
N LEU A 368 -5.13 -4.23 -5.49
CA LEU A 368 -6.58 -4.07 -5.42
C LEU A 368 -7.05 -2.83 -6.19
N SER A 369 -6.34 -1.71 -6.10
CA SER A 369 -6.62 -0.54 -6.93
C SER A 369 -6.47 -0.85 -8.42
N ILE A 370 -5.40 -1.54 -8.84
CA ILE A 370 -5.24 -2.00 -10.24
C ILE A 370 -6.41 -2.90 -10.65
N ARG A 371 -6.81 -3.86 -9.80
CA ARG A 371 -7.93 -4.77 -10.07
C ARG A 371 -9.21 -4.00 -10.35
N ILE A 372 -9.55 -3.01 -9.53
CA ILE A 372 -10.73 -2.16 -9.74
C ILE A 372 -10.65 -1.42 -11.08
N LEU A 373 -9.47 -0.87 -11.43
CA LEU A 373 -9.28 -0.16 -12.69
C LEU A 373 -9.46 -1.06 -13.92
N VAL A 374 -8.99 -2.32 -13.87
CA VAL A 374 -9.11 -3.25 -15.02
C VAL A 374 -10.47 -3.96 -15.11
N GLU A 375 -11.30 -3.89 -14.06
CA GLU A 375 -12.68 -4.41 -14.09
C GLU A 375 -13.69 -3.42 -14.69
N ASP A 376 -13.37 -2.13 -14.71
CA ASP A 376 -14.18 -1.12 -15.39
C ASP A 376 -13.94 -1.15 -16.90
N SER A 377 -15.01 -1.34 -17.68
CA SER A 377 -14.94 -1.53 -19.13
C SER A 377 -14.40 -0.32 -19.89
N VAL A 378 -14.60 0.89 -19.37
CA VAL A 378 -14.10 2.12 -19.99
C VAL A 378 -12.62 2.29 -19.68
N LEU A 379 -12.22 2.07 -18.43
CA LEU A 379 -10.84 2.22 -17.99
C LEU A 379 -9.94 1.13 -18.59
N VAL A 380 -10.36 -0.13 -18.59
CA VAL A 380 -9.57 -1.23 -19.19
C VAL A 380 -9.36 -1.01 -20.70
N LYS A 381 -10.37 -0.48 -21.41
CA LYS A 381 -10.23 -0.06 -22.81
C LYS A 381 -9.14 0.98 -22.99
N ARG A 382 -9.10 1.97 -22.11
CA ARG A 382 -8.04 3.00 -22.13
C ARG A 382 -6.68 2.40 -21.79
N ILE A 383 -6.59 1.55 -20.78
CA ILE A 383 -5.36 0.86 -20.32
C ILE A 383 -4.75 -0.03 -21.42
N CYS A 384 -5.59 -0.60 -22.30
CA CYS A 384 -5.15 -1.43 -23.43
C CYS A 384 -4.97 -0.65 -24.75
N SER A 385 -5.36 0.63 -24.81
CA SER A 385 -5.32 1.43 -26.04
C SER A 385 -3.90 1.87 -26.41
N ALA A 386 -3.61 1.93 -27.72
CA ALA A 386 -2.36 2.49 -28.23
C ALA A 386 -2.21 3.99 -27.95
N ASP A 387 -3.31 4.71 -27.70
CA ASP A 387 -3.31 6.16 -27.42
C ASP A 387 -2.89 6.50 -25.98
N SER A 388 -2.78 5.49 -25.11
CA SER A 388 -2.39 5.67 -23.70
C SER A 388 -0.97 5.20 -23.41
N LYS A 389 -0.16 4.98 -24.46
CA LYS A 389 1.24 4.56 -24.33
C LYS A 389 2.00 5.48 -23.39
N THR A 390 2.68 4.89 -22.42
CA THR A 390 3.49 5.60 -21.44
C THR A 390 4.75 4.79 -21.12
N VAL A 391 5.75 5.46 -20.56
CA VAL A 391 6.97 4.80 -20.06
C VAL A 391 6.78 4.59 -18.56
N VAL A 392 6.87 3.34 -18.12
CA VAL A 392 6.78 2.98 -16.69
C VAL A 392 8.10 2.36 -16.27
N ARG A 393 8.76 2.96 -15.28
CA ARG A 393 9.93 2.36 -14.63
C ARG A 393 9.47 1.21 -13.72
N LEU A 394 9.92 0.00 -13.98
CA LEU A 394 9.60 -1.18 -13.17
C LEU A 394 10.79 -1.58 -12.31
N CYS A 395 10.51 -2.17 -11.15
CA CYS A 395 11.51 -2.67 -10.22
C CYS A 395 12.30 -3.82 -10.85
N ARG A 396 13.62 -3.77 -10.70
CA ARG A 396 14.58 -4.78 -11.16
C ARG A 396 15.67 -5.05 -10.12
N GLN A 397 15.37 -4.85 -8.84
CA GLN A 397 16.36 -4.89 -7.76
C GLN A 397 16.86 -6.30 -7.43
N ARG A 398 16.14 -7.36 -7.84
CA ARG A 398 16.54 -8.76 -7.64
C ARG A 398 16.29 -9.59 -8.90
N PRO A 399 17.14 -10.60 -9.19
CA PRO A 399 16.86 -11.58 -10.23
C PRO A 399 15.75 -12.58 -9.79
N PRO A 400 15.02 -13.19 -10.74
CA PRO A 400 15.15 -13.05 -12.19
C PRO A 400 14.58 -11.73 -12.73
N HIS A 401 15.28 -11.11 -13.69
CA HIS A 401 14.85 -9.84 -14.27
C HIS A 401 13.99 -10.05 -15.52
N LEU A 402 12.85 -9.34 -15.60
CA LEU A 402 12.11 -9.17 -16.86
C LEU A 402 12.96 -8.40 -17.90
N PRO A 403 12.61 -8.39 -19.19
CA PRO A 403 13.28 -7.56 -20.20
C PRO A 403 13.29 -6.08 -19.82
N LEU A 404 14.40 -5.37 -20.11
CA LEU A 404 14.47 -3.92 -19.87
C LEU A 404 13.72 -3.20 -20.98
N ILE A 405 12.68 -2.45 -20.60
CA ILE A 405 11.89 -1.67 -21.55
C ILE A 405 12.07 -0.18 -21.26
N THR A 406 12.64 0.52 -22.23
CA THR A 406 12.87 1.97 -22.20
C THR A 406 11.90 2.73 -23.12
N SER A 407 11.22 2.04 -24.03
CA SER A 407 10.23 2.60 -24.95
C SER A 407 8.83 2.65 -24.33
N SER A 408 7.99 3.57 -24.83
CA SER A 408 6.60 3.66 -24.41
C SER A 408 5.80 2.42 -24.84
N ARG A 409 4.97 1.90 -23.94
CA ARG A 409 4.06 0.76 -24.17
C ARG A 409 2.70 1.05 -23.57
N VAL A 410 1.69 0.28 -23.98
CA VAL A 410 0.36 0.39 -23.38
C VAL A 410 0.43 0.01 -21.89
N PRO A 411 -0.30 0.71 -21.00
CA PRO A 411 -0.27 0.44 -19.56
C PRO A 411 -0.58 -1.02 -19.19
N ALA A 412 -1.43 -1.70 -19.97
CA ALA A 412 -1.71 -3.13 -19.78
C ALA A 412 -0.44 -3.99 -19.77
N ALA A 413 0.55 -3.69 -20.62
CA ALA A 413 1.81 -4.43 -20.66
C ALA A 413 2.63 -4.25 -19.38
N ALA A 414 2.65 -3.03 -18.81
CA ALA A 414 3.31 -2.76 -17.54
C ALA A 414 2.59 -3.43 -16.35
N ILE A 415 1.25 -3.49 -16.38
CA ILE A 415 0.47 -4.21 -15.35
C ILE A 415 0.76 -5.70 -15.40
N LEU A 416 0.83 -6.30 -16.60
CA LEU A 416 1.21 -7.71 -16.76
C LEU A 416 2.65 -7.96 -16.28
N ASP A 417 3.59 -7.05 -16.54
CA ASP A 417 4.95 -7.13 -16.00
C ASP A 417 4.95 -7.11 -14.46
N ILE A 418 4.20 -6.17 -13.84
CA ILE A 418 4.06 -6.07 -12.38
C ILE A 418 3.49 -7.36 -11.78
N CYS A 419 2.45 -7.93 -12.40
CA CYS A 419 1.86 -9.18 -11.93
C CYS A 419 2.87 -10.33 -12.07
N THR A 420 3.56 -10.44 -13.21
CA THR A 420 4.57 -11.48 -13.47
C THR A 420 5.74 -11.39 -12.48
N ASP A 421 6.20 -10.17 -12.21
CA ASP A 421 7.24 -9.88 -11.23
C ASP A 421 6.79 -10.24 -9.81
N THR A 422 5.54 -9.93 -9.46
CA THR A 422 4.94 -10.27 -8.16
C THR A 422 4.91 -11.78 -7.93
N LEU A 423 4.53 -12.58 -8.96
CA LEU A 423 4.53 -14.04 -8.87
C LEU A 423 5.94 -14.62 -8.67
N SER A 424 6.94 -14.01 -9.31
CA SER A 424 8.31 -14.51 -9.34
C SER A 424 9.12 -14.19 -8.08
N HIS A 425 8.78 -13.10 -7.38
CA HIS A 425 9.60 -12.54 -6.31
C HIS A 425 9.07 -12.76 -4.88
N ASN A 426 7.88 -13.34 -4.72
CA ASN A 426 7.23 -13.48 -3.40
C ASN A 426 7.08 -14.92 -2.90
N LEU A 427 7.76 -15.88 -3.53
CA LEU A 427 7.68 -17.30 -3.15
C LEU A 427 8.37 -17.51 -1.80
N ARG A 428 7.63 -18.03 -0.81
CA ARG A 428 8.12 -18.35 0.53
C ARG A 428 7.32 -19.51 1.14
N LYS A 429 7.86 -20.14 2.19
CA LYS A 429 7.22 -21.29 2.88
C LYS A 429 5.78 -21.03 3.31
N ARG A 430 5.47 -19.81 3.78
CA ARG A 430 4.09 -19.34 4.02
C ARG A 430 3.64 -18.45 2.88
N LEU A 431 3.12 -19.08 1.83
CA LEU A 431 2.69 -18.39 0.62
C LEU A 431 1.60 -17.35 0.95
N ASP A 432 1.72 -16.16 0.36
CA ASP A 432 0.70 -15.12 0.46
C ASP A 432 -0.38 -15.37 -0.60
N VAL A 433 -1.36 -16.21 -0.26
CA VAL A 433 -2.41 -16.67 -1.18
C VAL A 433 -3.13 -15.50 -1.85
N HIS A 434 -3.47 -14.48 -1.06
CA HIS A 434 -4.19 -13.30 -1.51
C HIS A 434 -3.38 -12.49 -2.53
N LEU A 435 -2.09 -12.25 -2.27
CA LEU A 435 -1.21 -11.51 -3.19
C LEU A 435 -1.10 -12.20 -4.55
N TYR A 436 -0.91 -13.52 -4.53
CA TYR A 436 -0.80 -14.33 -5.75
C TYR A 436 -2.13 -14.42 -6.51
N GLY A 437 -3.23 -14.69 -5.80
CA GLY A 437 -4.58 -14.71 -6.37
C GLY A 437 -4.97 -13.38 -7.01
N LEU A 438 -4.59 -12.25 -6.40
CA LEU A 438 -4.81 -10.92 -6.99
C LEU A 438 -4.01 -10.71 -8.28
N ALA A 439 -2.72 -11.04 -8.28
CA ALA A 439 -1.88 -10.89 -9.48
C ALA A 439 -2.44 -11.73 -10.65
N LEU A 440 -2.81 -13.00 -10.40
CA LEU A 440 -3.42 -13.86 -11.40
C LEU A 440 -4.80 -13.36 -11.84
N GLY A 441 -5.60 -12.88 -10.90
CA GLY A 441 -6.94 -12.33 -11.19
C GLY A 441 -6.88 -11.08 -12.07
N ILE A 442 -5.88 -10.21 -11.87
CA ILE A 442 -5.62 -9.04 -12.73
C ILE A 442 -5.20 -9.49 -14.12
N MET A 443 -4.27 -10.45 -14.23
CA MET A 443 -3.87 -11.02 -15.53
C MET A 443 -5.07 -11.58 -16.28
N LEU A 444 -5.92 -12.36 -15.61
CA LEU A 444 -7.14 -12.95 -16.19
C LEU A 444 -8.06 -11.88 -16.77
N ARG A 445 -8.35 -10.81 -16.03
CA ARG A 445 -9.20 -9.70 -16.50
C ARG A 445 -8.64 -9.02 -17.74
N ILE A 446 -7.32 -8.78 -17.77
CA ILE A 446 -6.66 -8.17 -18.92
C ILE A 446 -6.77 -9.10 -20.13
N VAL A 447 -6.40 -10.38 -20.02
CA VAL A 447 -6.43 -11.29 -21.18
C VAL A 447 -7.86 -11.55 -21.66
N THR A 448 -8.84 -11.61 -20.76
CA THR A 448 -10.26 -11.69 -21.13
C THR A 448 -10.71 -10.45 -21.89
N TYR A 449 -10.29 -9.26 -21.48
CA TYR A 449 -10.59 -8.04 -22.23
C TYR A 449 -9.92 -8.03 -23.61
N LEU A 450 -8.66 -8.46 -23.71
CA LEU A 450 -7.93 -8.52 -24.99
C LEU A 450 -8.61 -9.51 -25.96
N GLU A 451 -9.07 -10.65 -25.47
CA GLU A 451 -9.85 -11.63 -26.24
C GLU A 451 -11.16 -11.03 -26.77
N GLN A 452 -11.93 -10.36 -25.89
CA GLN A 452 -13.22 -9.76 -26.23
C GLN A 452 -13.08 -8.62 -27.23
N SER A 453 -12.02 -7.81 -27.08
CA SER A 453 -11.72 -6.69 -27.97
C SER A 453 -10.93 -7.08 -29.23
N LYS A 454 -10.50 -8.34 -29.34
CA LYS A 454 -9.58 -8.83 -30.39
C LYS A 454 -8.30 -7.98 -30.50
N THR A 455 -7.83 -7.46 -29.37
CA THR A 455 -6.63 -6.63 -29.30
C THR A 455 -5.40 -7.52 -29.17
N ARG A 456 -4.56 -7.55 -30.21
CA ARG A 456 -3.26 -8.24 -30.15
C ARG A 456 -2.24 -7.41 -29.37
N LEU A 457 -1.78 -7.92 -28.24
CA LEU A 457 -0.86 -7.19 -27.36
C LEU A 457 0.59 -7.64 -27.57
N HIS A 458 1.44 -6.73 -28.05
CA HIS A 458 2.89 -6.94 -28.10
C HIS A 458 3.49 -6.91 -26.70
N HIS A 459 3.82 -8.09 -26.19
CA HIS A 459 4.36 -8.29 -24.85
C HIS A 459 5.27 -9.54 -24.85
N HIS A 460 6.14 -9.68 -23.85
CA HIS A 460 7.06 -10.81 -23.72
C HIS A 460 6.38 -12.01 -23.04
N TRP A 461 5.36 -12.56 -23.70
CA TRP A 461 4.47 -13.63 -23.21
C TRP A 461 5.18 -14.86 -22.65
N ALA A 462 6.37 -15.17 -23.16
CA ALA A 462 7.20 -16.27 -22.67
C ALA A 462 7.44 -16.21 -21.14
N TYR A 463 7.58 -15.02 -20.55
CA TYR A 463 7.77 -14.88 -19.10
C TYR A 463 6.48 -15.15 -18.33
N ILE A 464 5.31 -14.72 -18.84
CA ILE A 464 4.02 -15.07 -18.24
C ILE A 464 3.86 -16.59 -18.19
N TRP A 465 4.06 -17.27 -19.32
CA TRP A 465 3.95 -18.74 -19.40
C TRP A 465 4.89 -19.43 -18.42
N GLY A 466 6.14 -18.95 -18.37
CA GLY A 466 7.15 -19.45 -17.42
C GLY A 466 6.72 -19.27 -15.97
N SER A 467 6.25 -18.09 -15.59
CA SER A 467 5.79 -17.80 -14.22
C SER A 467 4.56 -18.60 -13.81
N LEU A 468 3.57 -18.78 -14.71
CA LEU A 468 2.38 -19.60 -14.42
C LEU A 468 2.75 -21.05 -14.16
N LEU A 469 3.56 -21.65 -15.04
CA LEU A 469 3.98 -23.05 -14.90
C LEU A 469 4.97 -23.26 -13.74
N SER A 470 5.85 -22.29 -13.49
CA SER A 470 6.72 -22.31 -12.31
C SER A 470 5.92 -22.26 -11.02
N LEU A 471 4.83 -21.48 -10.98
CA LEU A 471 3.94 -21.44 -9.84
C LEU A 471 3.16 -22.75 -9.67
N MET A 472 2.65 -23.33 -10.76
CA MET A 472 2.03 -24.66 -10.71
C MET A 472 3.01 -25.71 -10.16
N ARG A 473 4.24 -25.75 -10.68
CA ARG A 473 5.31 -26.63 -10.19
C ARG A 473 5.59 -26.44 -8.70
N PHE A 474 5.70 -25.18 -8.24
CA PHE A 474 5.91 -24.87 -6.84
C PHE A 474 4.76 -25.37 -5.96
N LEU A 475 3.51 -25.09 -6.35
CA LEU A 475 2.32 -25.56 -5.62
C LEU A 475 2.28 -27.08 -5.54
N THR A 476 2.55 -27.78 -6.65
CA THR A 476 2.62 -29.24 -6.68
C THR A 476 3.74 -29.78 -5.79
N GLN A 477 4.93 -29.19 -5.85
CA GLN A 477 6.10 -29.67 -5.10
C GLN A 477 5.92 -29.54 -3.58
N TYR A 478 5.24 -28.48 -3.14
CA TYR A 478 5.02 -28.18 -1.72
C TYR A 478 3.56 -28.38 -1.30
N SER A 479 2.81 -29.27 -1.97
CA SER A 479 1.37 -29.43 -1.76
C SER A 479 1.01 -29.84 -0.33
N GLU A 480 1.83 -30.67 0.32
CA GLU A 480 1.61 -31.12 1.70
C GLU A 480 1.60 -29.95 2.69
N ASP A 481 2.44 -28.92 2.47
CA ASP A 481 2.51 -27.74 3.32
C ASP A 481 1.44 -26.70 2.95
N LEU A 482 1.03 -26.62 1.68
CA LEU A 482 0.24 -25.52 1.15
C LEU A 482 -1.26 -25.81 1.06
N ARG A 483 -1.69 -27.07 0.91
CA ARG A 483 -3.11 -27.43 0.69
C ARG A 483 -4.05 -27.00 1.82
N HIS A 484 -3.52 -26.79 3.02
CA HIS A 484 -4.29 -26.41 4.21
C HIS A 484 -4.45 -24.89 4.36
N LEU A 485 -3.77 -24.09 3.53
CA LEU A 485 -3.90 -22.65 3.56
C LEU A 485 -5.27 -22.23 3.01
N ARG A 486 -5.95 -21.34 3.74
CA ARG A 486 -7.25 -20.80 3.37
C ARG A 486 -7.19 -20.14 1.98
N GLY A 487 -8.15 -20.47 1.12
CA GLY A 487 -8.28 -19.89 -0.22
C GLY A 487 -7.27 -20.41 -1.25
N VAL A 488 -6.32 -21.29 -0.90
CA VAL A 488 -5.32 -21.79 -1.89
C VAL A 488 -5.98 -22.51 -3.05
N ARG A 489 -7.04 -23.28 -2.78
CA ARG A 489 -7.75 -24.03 -3.82
C ARG A 489 -8.53 -23.09 -4.74
N GLU A 490 -9.46 -22.31 -4.20
CA GLU A 490 -10.35 -21.48 -5.02
C GLU A 490 -9.65 -20.23 -5.57
N GLU A 491 -9.02 -19.42 -4.71
CA GLU A 491 -8.51 -18.10 -5.10
C GLU A 491 -7.20 -18.18 -5.89
N LEU A 492 -6.36 -19.18 -5.60
CA LEU A 492 -5.04 -19.32 -6.20
C LEU A 492 -5.00 -20.41 -7.28
N CYS A 493 -5.24 -21.67 -6.91
CA CYS A 493 -5.15 -22.79 -7.86
C CYS A 493 -6.22 -22.67 -8.94
N GLY A 494 -7.46 -22.35 -8.57
CA GLY A 494 -8.57 -22.12 -9.50
C GLY A 494 -8.22 -21.03 -10.50
N THR A 495 -7.89 -19.83 -10.03
CA THR A 495 -7.51 -18.70 -10.90
C THR A 495 -6.31 -19.01 -11.79
N LEU A 496 -5.29 -19.72 -11.26
CA LEU A 496 -4.10 -20.13 -12.01
C LEU A 496 -4.44 -21.09 -13.15
N ALA A 497 -5.21 -22.14 -12.85
CA ALA A 497 -5.65 -23.12 -13.84
C ALA A 497 -6.55 -22.49 -14.89
N SER A 498 -7.54 -21.68 -14.47
CA SER A 498 -8.44 -20.96 -15.37
C SER A 498 -7.71 -20.00 -16.29
N LEU A 499 -6.71 -19.25 -15.78
CA LEU A 499 -5.88 -18.37 -16.60
C LEU A 499 -5.08 -19.15 -17.64
N ALA A 500 -4.41 -20.23 -17.24
CA ALA A 500 -3.64 -21.06 -18.15
C ALA A 500 -4.54 -21.70 -19.22
N ALA A 501 -5.69 -22.26 -18.82
CA ALA A 501 -6.67 -22.85 -19.73
C ALA A 501 -7.25 -21.81 -20.68
N PHE A 502 -7.58 -20.61 -20.19
CA PHE A 502 -8.08 -19.51 -21.01
C PHE A 502 -7.05 -19.09 -22.08
N CYS A 503 -5.78 -18.93 -21.68
CA CYS A 503 -4.72 -18.59 -22.61
C CYS A 503 -4.49 -19.67 -23.67
N LEU A 504 -4.64 -20.94 -23.30
CA LEU A 504 -4.52 -22.07 -24.22
C LEU A 504 -5.69 -22.11 -25.23
N SER A 505 -6.90 -21.86 -24.77
CA SER A 505 -8.12 -21.94 -25.60
C SER A 505 -8.34 -20.72 -26.48
N LYS A 506 -7.93 -19.53 -26.02
CA LYS A 506 -8.25 -18.25 -26.68
C LYS A 506 -7.02 -17.44 -27.09
N GLY A 507 -5.81 -17.96 -26.86
CA GLY A 507 -4.53 -17.27 -27.09
C GLY A 507 -4.39 -16.64 -28.48
N ASP A 508 -4.82 -17.34 -29.53
CA ASP A 508 -4.71 -16.83 -30.91
C ASP A 508 -5.38 -15.46 -31.12
N SER A 509 -6.41 -15.14 -30.34
CA SER A 509 -7.15 -13.87 -30.48
C SER A 509 -6.43 -12.64 -29.96
N PHE A 510 -5.48 -12.79 -29.02
CA PHE A 510 -4.83 -11.67 -28.34
C PHE A 510 -3.29 -11.73 -28.36
N LEU A 511 -2.71 -12.85 -28.77
CA LEU A 511 -1.26 -12.97 -28.94
C LEU A 511 -0.79 -12.25 -30.20
N PRO A 512 0.44 -11.68 -30.18
CA PRO A 512 0.94 -10.89 -31.29
C PRO A 512 1.26 -11.72 -32.54
N ASP A 513 1.65 -12.98 -32.35
CA ASP A 513 2.12 -13.87 -33.41
C ASP A 513 1.94 -15.35 -33.03
N PRO A 514 1.95 -16.28 -34.01
CA PRO A 514 1.86 -17.71 -33.77
C PRO A 514 3.02 -18.28 -32.93
N ALA A 515 4.22 -17.69 -33.00
CA ALA A 515 5.37 -18.21 -32.25
C ALA A 515 5.18 -18.03 -30.73
N SER A 516 4.55 -16.93 -30.31
CA SER A 516 4.15 -16.68 -28.92
C SER A 516 3.11 -17.69 -28.41
N PHE A 517 2.28 -18.23 -29.32
CA PHE A 517 1.31 -19.28 -29.01
C PHE A 517 1.97 -20.66 -28.99
N ASP A 518 2.83 -20.98 -29.97
CA ASP A 518 3.64 -22.20 -30.00
C ASP A 518 4.47 -22.36 -28.71
N ASP A 519 5.02 -21.27 -28.16
CA ASP A 519 5.78 -21.27 -26.89
C ASP A 519 4.93 -21.67 -25.67
N LEU A 520 3.64 -21.32 -25.65
CA LEU A 520 2.71 -21.78 -24.60
C LEU A 520 2.52 -23.30 -24.66
N PHE A 521 2.23 -23.84 -25.85
CA PHE A 521 2.10 -25.29 -26.05
C PHE A 521 3.40 -26.02 -25.71
N TYR A 522 4.54 -25.50 -26.16
CA TYR A 522 5.85 -26.06 -25.85
C TYR A 522 6.06 -26.20 -24.34
N LYS A 523 5.82 -25.13 -23.57
CA LYS A 523 5.99 -25.17 -22.11
C LYS A 523 4.96 -26.05 -21.41
N LEU A 524 3.74 -26.13 -21.92
CA LEU A 524 2.70 -27.02 -21.39
C LEU A 524 3.08 -28.50 -21.61
N ILE A 525 3.68 -28.83 -22.76
CA ILE A 525 4.23 -30.15 -23.05
C ILE A 525 5.38 -30.43 -22.06
N GLU A 526 6.32 -29.50 -21.85
CA GLU A 526 7.38 -29.67 -20.84
C GLU A 526 6.86 -29.85 -19.40
N ALA A 527 5.61 -29.50 -19.12
CA ALA A 527 5.00 -29.63 -17.80
C ALA A 527 4.07 -30.85 -17.66
N ASN A 528 4.12 -31.82 -18.58
CA ASN A 528 3.22 -32.98 -18.61
C ASN A 528 3.25 -33.85 -17.33
N ASP A 529 4.38 -33.95 -16.64
CA ASP A 529 4.47 -34.71 -15.37
C ASP A 529 3.90 -33.93 -14.18
N VAL A 530 3.83 -32.60 -14.27
CA VAL A 530 3.37 -31.70 -13.22
C VAL A 530 1.85 -31.67 -13.15
N LEU A 531 1.16 -31.58 -14.29
CA LEU A 531 -0.29 -31.39 -14.34
C LEU A 531 -1.09 -32.52 -13.64
N PRO A 532 -0.79 -33.82 -13.84
CA PRO A 532 -1.50 -34.89 -13.12
C PRO A 532 -1.27 -34.86 -11.61
N ARG A 533 -0.05 -34.48 -11.18
CA ARG A 533 0.29 -34.32 -9.76
C ARG A 533 -0.41 -33.12 -9.15
N PHE A 534 -0.50 -32.01 -9.89
CA PHE A 534 -1.27 -30.83 -9.49
C PHE A 534 -2.75 -31.18 -9.30
N LYS A 535 -3.34 -31.92 -10.24
CA LYS A 535 -4.71 -32.47 -10.11
C LYS A 535 -4.83 -33.31 -8.84
N GLN A 536 -3.93 -34.26 -8.62
CA GLN A 536 -3.97 -35.12 -7.43
C GLN A 536 -3.88 -34.33 -6.11
N ALA A 537 -3.15 -33.22 -6.09
CA ALA A 537 -2.93 -32.41 -4.90
C ALA A 537 -4.11 -31.47 -4.54
N TYR A 538 -4.78 -30.90 -5.55
CA TYR A 538 -5.70 -29.78 -5.35
C TYR A 538 -7.12 -30.00 -5.90
N CYS A 539 -7.33 -30.97 -6.80
CA CYS A 539 -8.64 -31.27 -7.36
C CYS A 539 -9.37 -32.34 -6.54
N ASP A 540 -10.68 -32.16 -6.34
CA ASP A 540 -11.51 -33.17 -5.68
C ASP A 540 -11.91 -34.29 -6.65
N ARG A 541 -12.17 -35.48 -6.11
CA ARG A 541 -12.69 -36.64 -6.88
C ARG A 541 -14.20 -36.56 -7.18
N SER A 542 -14.90 -35.55 -6.67
CA SER A 542 -16.34 -35.38 -6.89
C SER A 542 -16.62 -34.93 -8.33
N PRO A 543 -17.57 -35.57 -9.05
CA PRO A 543 -17.91 -35.24 -10.43
C PRO A 543 -18.82 -34.00 -10.59
N GLN A 544 -19.14 -33.26 -9.53
CA GLN A 544 -19.83 -31.96 -9.66
C GLN A 544 -18.82 -30.91 -10.14
N SER A 545 -19.09 -30.33 -11.32
CA SER A 545 -18.18 -29.46 -12.09
C SER A 545 -17.66 -28.27 -11.28
N ASP A 546 -16.45 -28.44 -10.74
CA ASP A 546 -15.62 -27.34 -10.24
C ASP A 546 -14.82 -26.76 -11.41
N VAL A 547 -14.86 -25.44 -11.58
CA VAL A 547 -14.10 -24.70 -12.60
C VAL A 547 -12.61 -25.05 -12.55
N LEU A 548 -12.06 -25.31 -11.36
CA LEU A 548 -10.69 -25.77 -11.19
C LEU A 548 -10.47 -27.14 -11.87
N ASN A 549 -11.35 -28.11 -11.62
CA ASN A 549 -11.24 -29.46 -12.19
C ASN A 549 -11.33 -29.41 -13.72
N ALA A 550 -12.31 -28.68 -14.26
CA ALA A 550 -12.48 -28.50 -15.69
C ALA A 550 -11.26 -27.85 -16.35
N SER A 551 -10.72 -26.79 -15.74
CA SER A 551 -9.54 -26.09 -16.25
C SER A 551 -8.29 -26.98 -16.23
N VAL A 552 -8.07 -27.74 -15.15
CA VAL A 552 -6.93 -28.67 -15.05
C VAL A 552 -7.08 -29.83 -16.05
N ASP A 553 -8.29 -30.34 -16.25
CA ASP A 553 -8.55 -31.41 -17.21
C ASP A 553 -8.33 -30.95 -18.65
N ALA A 554 -8.73 -29.73 -18.99
CA ALA A 554 -8.40 -29.14 -20.29
C ALA A 554 -6.87 -29.08 -20.52
N LEU A 555 -6.10 -28.66 -19.52
CA LEU A 555 -4.64 -28.60 -19.61
C LEU A 555 -4.01 -30.00 -19.78
N ILE A 556 -4.49 -31.00 -19.01
CA ILE A 556 -4.02 -32.39 -19.09
C ILE A 556 -4.35 -33.00 -20.45
N ASN A 557 -5.56 -32.79 -20.97
CA ASN A 557 -6.00 -33.33 -22.25
C ASN A 557 -5.12 -32.81 -23.39
N VAL A 558 -4.83 -31.51 -23.41
CA VAL A 558 -3.95 -30.92 -24.42
C VAL A 558 -2.52 -31.46 -24.28
N SER A 559 -1.95 -31.47 -23.07
CA SER A 559 -0.59 -31.97 -22.85
C SER A 559 -0.42 -33.45 -23.23
N SER A 560 -1.44 -34.27 -22.92
CA SER A 560 -1.49 -35.71 -23.24
C SER A 560 -1.63 -35.97 -24.74
N HIS A 561 -2.45 -35.18 -25.44
CA HIS A 561 -2.60 -35.25 -26.90
C HIS A 561 -1.26 -35.05 -27.62
N TYR A 562 -0.54 -33.99 -27.27
CA TYR A 562 0.77 -33.71 -27.86
C TYR A 562 1.82 -34.77 -27.48
N HIS A 563 1.81 -35.30 -26.26
CA HIS A 563 2.67 -36.44 -25.90
C HIS A 563 2.34 -37.69 -26.72
N GLY A 564 1.07 -37.96 -27.00
CA GLY A 564 0.63 -39.04 -27.88
C GLY A 564 1.21 -38.89 -29.29
N LEU A 565 1.08 -37.70 -29.88
CA LEU A 565 1.63 -37.38 -31.21
C LEU A 565 3.16 -37.52 -31.26
N LEU A 566 3.85 -37.07 -30.21
CA LEU A 566 5.30 -37.17 -30.10
C LEU A 566 5.76 -38.64 -29.99
N ASN A 567 5.06 -39.45 -29.19
CA ASN A 567 5.35 -40.88 -29.03
C ASN A 567 5.09 -41.67 -30.33
N ALA A 568 4.03 -41.33 -31.07
CA ALA A 568 3.68 -41.97 -32.34
C ALA A 568 4.74 -41.75 -33.43
N ARG A 569 5.51 -40.66 -33.39
CA ARG A 569 6.51 -40.31 -34.41
C ARG A 569 7.90 -40.88 -34.20
N GLN A 570 8.32 -41.09 -32.96
CA GLN A 570 9.76 -41.31 -32.68
C GLN A 570 10.10 -42.49 -31.78
N GLY A 571 9.13 -43.31 -31.35
CA GLY A 571 9.38 -44.57 -30.63
C GLY A 571 10.27 -44.41 -29.39
N LYS A 572 9.67 -44.13 -28.22
CA LYS A 572 10.32 -44.15 -26.89
C LYS A 572 11.76 -43.60 -26.80
N LYS A 573 12.09 -42.49 -27.48
CA LYS A 573 13.34 -41.74 -27.20
C LYS A 573 13.06 -40.67 -26.14
N THR A 574 13.87 -40.67 -25.08
CA THR A 574 13.71 -39.86 -23.85
C THR A 574 14.04 -38.37 -24.02
N HIS A 575 14.69 -37.98 -25.13
CA HIS A 575 15.03 -36.58 -25.41
C HIS A 575 14.68 -36.22 -26.85
N GLN A 576 13.82 -35.22 -27.00
CA GLN A 576 13.34 -34.71 -28.29
C GLN A 576 14.03 -33.39 -28.60
N SER A 577 14.41 -33.19 -29.86
CA SER A 577 15.00 -31.91 -30.27
C SER A 577 13.92 -30.81 -30.28
N PRO A 578 14.25 -29.56 -29.87
CA PRO A 578 13.28 -28.45 -29.87
C PRO A 578 12.58 -28.24 -31.23
N ALA A 579 13.30 -28.45 -32.33
CA ALA A 579 12.76 -28.36 -33.69
C ALA A 579 11.72 -29.45 -34.00
N ALA A 580 11.89 -30.67 -33.45
CA ALA A 580 10.91 -31.74 -33.62
C ALA A 580 9.61 -31.45 -32.87
N ILE A 581 9.71 -30.87 -31.66
CA ILE A 581 8.53 -30.48 -30.87
C ILE A 581 7.75 -29.37 -31.57
N GLN A 582 8.42 -28.33 -32.07
CA GLN A 582 7.76 -27.25 -32.83
C GLN A 582 7.00 -27.77 -34.06
N LYS A 583 7.58 -28.74 -34.79
CA LYS A 583 6.91 -29.35 -35.94
C LYS A 583 5.64 -30.10 -35.52
N VAL A 584 5.69 -30.82 -34.39
CA VAL A 584 4.53 -31.54 -33.85
C VAL A 584 3.47 -30.60 -33.30
N ILE A 585 3.84 -29.46 -32.72
CA ILE A 585 2.89 -28.43 -32.27
C ILE A 585 2.05 -27.95 -33.46
N LYS A 586 2.70 -27.58 -34.57
CA LYS A 586 2.01 -27.09 -35.76
C LYS A 586 1.03 -28.09 -36.37
N GLU A 587 1.42 -29.37 -36.44
CA GLU A 587 0.59 -30.45 -36.96
C GLU A 587 -0.51 -30.88 -35.96
N GLY A 588 -0.29 -30.68 -34.66
CA GLY A 588 -1.29 -30.98 -33.64
C GLY A 588 -2.46 -30.01 -33.63
N TYR A 589 -2.31 -28.78 -34.14
CA TYR A 589 -3.41 -27.83 -34.28
C TYR A 589 -4.59 -28.37 -35.10
N GLU A 590 -4.34 -29.18 -36.11
CA GLU A 590 -5.40 -29.76 -36.97
C GLU A 590 -6.16 -30.91 -36.28
N THR A 591 -5.56 -31.53 -35.26
CA THR A 591 -6.11 -32.71 -34.58
C THR A 591 -6.59 -32.42 -33.17
N LEU A 592 -6.32 -31.22 -32.65
CA LEU A 592 -6.70 -30.81 -31.30
C LEU A 592 -8.12 -30.24 -31.28
N SER A 593 -9.05 -30.99 -30.69
CA SER A 593 -10.37 -30.47 -30.32
C SER A 593 -10.29 -29.82 -28.94
N LEU A 594 -10.20 -28.50 -28.89
CA LEU A 594 -10.36 -27.75 -27.64
C LEU A 594 -11.85 -27.69 -27.31
N GLU A 595 -12.28 -28.32 -26.22
CA GLU A 595 -13.64 -28.14 -25.70
C GLU A 595 -13.84 -26.64 -25.42
N SER A 596 -14.82 -26.04 -26.07
CA SER A 596 -15.20 -24.65 -25.85
C SER A 596 -16.00 -24.56 -24.56
N ASP A 597 -15.33 -24.74 -23.42
CA ASP A 597 -15.98 -24.63 -22.13
C ASP A 597 -16.33 -23.16 -21.87
N GLU A 598 -17.63 -22.83 -21.91
CA GLU A 598 -18.17 -21.47 -21.77
C GLU A 598 -17.82 -20.85 -20.41
N GLY A 599 -17.40 -21.65 -19.42
CA GLY A 599 -16.98 -21.19 -18.10
C GLY A 599 -15.53 -20.70 -18.00
N VAL A 600 -14.65 -21.07 -18.95
CA VAL A 600 -13.22 -20.71 -18.90
C VAL A 600 -13.05 -19.24 -19.23
N GLY A 601 -12.58 -18.45 -18.26
CA GLY A 601 -12.46 -16.99 -18.35
C GLY A 601 -13.56 -16.21 -17.64
N HIS A 602 -14.53 -16.90 -17.02
CA HIS A 602 -15.46 -16.25 -16.11
C HIS A 602 -14.73 -15.76 -14.85
N TRP A 603 -15.04 -14.53 -14.43
CA TRP A 603 -14.53 -13.96 -13.18
C TRP A 603 -15.59 -13.09 -12.54
N GLU A 604 -15.61 -13.08 -11.22
CA GLU A 604 -16.50 -12.22 -10.45
C GLU A 604 -15.89 -10.84 -10.24
N ARG A 605 -16.74 -9.81 -10.30
CA ARG A 605 -16.35 -8.44 -9.94
C ARG A 605 -15.92 -8.35 -8.47
N TRP A 606 -14.95 -7.49 -8.21
CA TRP A 606 -14.48 -7.15 -6.89
C TRP A 606 -15.62 -6.73 -5.97
N ARG A 607 -15.67 -7.34 -4.79
CA ARG A 607 -16.59 -6.99 -3.71
C ARG A 607 -15.83 -6.97 -2.41
N GLU A 608 -15.78 -5.80 -1.77
CA GLU A 608 -15.04 -5.62 -0.52
C GLU A 608 -15.55 -6.54 0.60
N THR A 609 -16.84 -6.87 0.61
CA THR A 609 -17.46 -7.74 1.62
C THR A 609 -16.80 -9.11 1.69
N ASN A 610 -16.40 -9.68 0.54
CA ASN A 610 -15.74 -10.98 0.48
C ASN A 610 -14.36 -10.95 1.16
N TRP A 611 -13.75 -9.75 1.25
CA TRP A 611 -12.44 -9.51 1.83
C TRP A 611 -12.50 -8.77 3.16
N LYS A 612 -13.67 -8.70 3.81
CA LYS A 612 -13.90 -7.97 5.07
C LYS A 612 -12.81 -8.22 6.12
N SER A 613 -12.46 -9.48 6.37
CA SER A 613 -11.46 -9.83 7.38
C SER A 613 -10.04 -9.37 7.04
N GLU A 614 -9.66 -9.42 5.77
CA GLU A 614 -8.33 -9.03 5.32
C GLU A 614 -8.21 -7.51 5.21
N LEU A 615 -9.23 -6.84 4.65
CA LEU A 615 -9.31 -5.38 4.60
C LEU A 615 -9.21 -4.77 6.01
N LYS A 616 -9.90 -5.35 7.01
CA LYS A 616 -9.77 -4.91 8.40
C LYS A 616 -8.33 -5.00 8.93
N LYS A 617 -7.59 -6.07 8.60
CA LYS A 617 -6.17 -6.21 9.02
C LYS A 617 -5.29 -5.17 8.33
N MET A 618 -5.49 -4.95 7.04
CA MET A 618 -4.74 -3.95 6.26
C MET A 618 -5.00 -2.53 6.74
N ILE A 619 -6.26 -2.22 7.06
CA ILE A 619 -6.65 -0.93 7.65
C ILE A 619 -5.93 -0.72 8.98
N ARG A 620 -5.89 -1.72 9.88
CA ARG A 620 -5.16 -1.62 11.17
C ARG A 620 -3.69 -1.25 10.99
N ILE A 621 -3.01 -1.90 10.05
CA ILE A 621 -1.59 -1.62 9.75
C ILE A 621 -1.43 -0.18 9.23
N THR A 622 -2.33 0.25 8.34
CA THR A 622 -2.26 1.59 7.75
C THR A 622 -2.57 2.69 8.77
N VAL A 623 -3.55 2.45 9.64
CA VAL A 623 -3.91 3.33 10.75
C VAL A 623 -2.73 3.54 11.69
N GLU A 624 -2.04 2.47 12.07
CA GLU A 624 -0.86 2.57 12.92
C GLU A 624 0.27 3.39 12.28
N ASP A 625 0.55 3.16 10.99
CA ASP A 625 1.53 3.97 10.25
C ASP A 625 1.11 5.45 10.13
N SER A 626 -0.19 5.72 10.01
CA SER A 626 -0.74 7.08 9.93
C SER A 626 -0.59 7.84 11.25
N ARG A 627 -0.74 7.14 12.38
CA ARG A 627 -0.46 7.70 13.71
C ARG A 627 1.03 8.01 13.88
N LEU A 628 1.92 7.16 13.38
CA LEU A 628 3.36 7.44 13.39
C LEU A 628 3.75 8.56 12.41
N LEU A 629 2.97 8.76 11.36
CA LEU A 629 3.15 9.86 10.39
C LEU A 629 2.88 11.23 11.04
N SER A 630 1.83 11.36 11.86
CA SER A 630 1.50 12.63 12.54
C SER A 630 2.55 13.05 13.57
N LEU A 631 3.25 12.10 14.20
CA LEU A 631 4.31 12.41 15.18
C LEU A 631 5.58 12.98 14.53
N LYS A 632 5.93 12.49 13.33
CA LYS A 632 7.25 12.71 12.71
C LYS A 632 7.38 13.96 11.84
N ARG A 633 6.29 14.67 11.57
CA ARG A 633 6.28 15.82 10.67
C ARG A 633 6.31 17.15 11.39
#